data_AF-A0A4Y2EEY5-F1
#
_entry.id   AF-A0A4Y2EEY5-F1
#
_cell.length_a   1.000
_cell.length_b   1.000
_cell.length_c   1.000
_cell.angle_alpha   90.00
_cell.angle_beta   90.00
_cell.angle_gamma   90.00
#
_symmetry.space_group_name_H-M   'P 1'
#
loop_
_entity.id
_entity.type
_entity.pdbx_description
1 polymer ?
#
loop_
_entity_poly.entity_id
_entity_poly.type
_entity_poly.pdbx_seq_one_letter_code
_entity_poly.pdbx_strand_id
1 'polypeptide(L)'
;MSILHNLKKIDLKLLAEELGETVPDNARICEIKELIENSDLFKKDKKFVLGVVKSILEDRTTNEFNNQSALEIEKIKLAQLEKEIELQRLKNQSLPGERTSTPLSFENSIKSIKTLTIPVPEKPEALHLFFTSLEKAFATKGVPNDLPAEILINLLGVKANNVLTHATEEELSDYEKLKEIFLAEFQPTARECLSNF
;
A
#
# COMPACT_ATOMS: atom_id res chain seq x y z
N MET A 1 -34.90 -49.23 20.10
CA MET A 1 -34.53 -48.00 19.36
C MET A 1 -34.26 -48.39 17.91
N SER A 2 -35.05 -47.90 16.95
CA SER A 2 -34.82 -48.20 15.52
C SER A 2 -33.55 -47.47 15.04
N ILE A 3 -32.73 -48.15 14.24
CA ILE A 3 -31.45 -47.64 13.68
C ILE A 3 -31.67 -46.36 12.86
N LEU A 4 -32.89 -46.18 12.32
CA LEU A 4 -33.24 -45.11 11.40
C LEU A 4 -33.80 -43.85 12.07
N HIS A 5 -34.02 -43.85 13.40
CA HIS A 5 -34.82 -42.78 14.02
C HIS A 5 -34.13 -41.40 14.04
N ASN A 6 -32.78 -41.37 14.12
CA ASN A 6 -31.97 -40.17 14.23
C ASN A 6 -31.35 -39.67 12.91
N LEU A 7 -31.68 -40.31 11.78
CA LEU A 7 -31.09 -39.99 10.50
C LEU A 7 -31.85 -38.84 9.81
N LYS A 8 -31.11 -37.88 9.24
CA LYS A 8 -31.68 -36.81 8.41
C LYS A 8 -32.18 -37.42 7.10
N LYS A 9 -33.09 -36.71 6.41
CA LYS A 9 -33.62 -37.15 5.10
C LYS A 9 -32.51 -37.48 4.09
N ILE A 10 -31.42 -36.70 4.10
CA ILE A 10 -30.28 -36.91 3.20
C ILE A 10 -29.51 -38.19 3.55
N ASP A 11 -29.26 -38.45 4.83
CA ASP A 11 -28.59 -39.67 5.31
C ASP A 11 -29.42 -40.92 4.97
N LEU A 12 -30.75 -40.82 5.09
CA LEU A 12 -31.68 -41.90 4.75
C LEU A 12 -31.71 -42.19 3.24
N LYS A 13 -31.64 -41.16 2.39
CA LYS A 13 -31.53 -41.34 0.94
C LYS A 13 -30.25 -42.07 0.56
N LEU A 14 -29.11 -41.63 1.11
CA LEU A 14 -27.82 -42.28 0.89
C LEU A 14 -27.82 -43.74 1.37
N LEU A 15 -28.39 -43.99 2.55
CA LEU A 15 -28.52 -45.36 3.06
C LEU A 15 -29.36 -46.24 2.13
N ALA A 16 -30.49 -45.74 1.62
CA ALA A 16 -31.33 -46.51 0.71
C ALA A 16 -30.59 -46.84 -0.61
N GLU A 17 -29.84 -45.88 -1.15
CA GLU A 17 -29.01 -46.05 -2.34
C GLU A 17 -27.91 -47.11 -2.12
N GLU A 18 -27.22 -47.07 -0.98
CA GLU A 18 -26.21 -48.09 -0.58
C GLU A 18 -26.81 -49.49 -0.39
N LEU A 19 -28.10 -49.57 -0.04
CA LEU A 19 -28.84 -50.83 0.04
C LEU A 19 -29.39 -51.27 -1.33
N GLY A 20 -29.12 -50.52 -2.39
CA GLY A 20 -29.57 -50.82 -3.76
C GLY A 20 -31.02 -50.43 -4.03
N GLU A 21 -31.65 -49.65 -3.15
CA GLU A 21 -33.02 -49.18 -3.30
C GLU A 21 -33.06 -47.81 -3.97
N THR A 22 -33.99 -47.62 -4.91
CA THR A 22 -34.16 -46.32 -5.58
C THR A 22 -35.17 -45.45 -4.82
N VAL A 23 -34.74 -44.28 -4.34
CA VAL A 23 -35.61 -43.35 -3.61
C VAL A 23 -36.10 -42.22 -4.53
N PRO A 24 -37.42 -42.03 -4.68
CA PRO A 24 -37.96 -40.88 -5.41
C PRO A 24 -37.55 -39.53 -4.78
N ASP A 25 -37.31 -38.52 -5.62
CA ASP A 25 -36.84 -37.22 -5.14
C ASP A 25 -37.79 -36.54 -4.15
N ASN A 26 -39.09 -36.70 -4.39
CA ASN A 26 -40.19 -36.14 -3.60
C ASN A 26 -40.60 -37.01 -2.39
N ALA A 27 -39.98 -38.17 -2.17
CA ALA A 27 -40.35 -39.10 -1.11
C ALA A 27 -40.27 -38.46 0.29
N ARG A 28 -41.20 -38.82 1.18
CA ARG A 28 -41.22 -38.38 2.59
C ARG A 28 -40.29 -39.23 3.44
N ILE A 29 -39.85 -38.69 4.57
CA ILE A 29 -38.95 -39.41 5.50
C ILE A 29 -39.54 -40.76 5.94
N CYS A 30 -40.86 -40.82 6.18
CA CYS A 30 -41.54 -42.05 6.58
C CYS A 30 -41.51 -43.10 5.47
N GLU A 31 -41.79 -42.71 4.23
CA GLU A 31 -41.77 -43.59 3.05
C GLU A 31 -40.37 -44.16 2.80
N ILE A 32 -39.32 -43.34 2.97
CA ILE A 32 -37.94 -43.78 2.82
C ILE A 32 -37.57 -44.78 3.92
N LYS A 33 -37.99 -44.54 5.17
CA LYS A 33 -37.76 -45.46 6.29
C LYS A 33 -38.45 -46.80 6.05
N GLU A 34 -39.70 -46.78 5.63
CA GLU A 34 -40.46 -48.00 5.31
C GLU A 34 -39.80 -48.79 4.17
N LEU A 35 -39.31 -48.11 3.14
CA LEU A 35 -38.61 -48.73 2.02
C LEU A 35 -37.29 -49.40 2.46
N ILE A 36 -36.50 -48.73 3.29
CA ILE A 36 -35.28 -49.30 3.89
C ILE A 36 -35.61 -50.49 4.80
N GLU A 37 -36.61 -50.37 5.67
CA GLU A 37 -37.01 -51.45 6.59
C GLU A 37 -37.52 -52.69 5.85
N ASN A 38 -38.07 -52.50 4.65
CA ASN A 38 -38.54 -53.58 3.79
C ASN A 38 -37.46 -54.22 2.92
N SER A 39 -36.31 -53.56 2.75
CA SER A 39 -35.18 -54.07 1.96
C SER A 39 -34.63 -55.39 2.51
N ASP A 40 -34.25 -56.29 1.59
CA ASP A 40 -33.71 -57.60 1.93
C ASP A 40 -32.42 -57.51 2.76
N LEU A 41 -31.55 -56.54 2.44
CA LEU A 41 -30.29 -56.33 3.15
C LEU A 41 -30.53 -55.86 4.59
N PHE A 42 -31.54 -55.01 4.81
CA PHE A 42 -31.90 -54.54 6.14
C PHE A 42 -32.44 -55.68 7.03
N LYS A 43 -33.18 -56.62 6.44
CA LYS A 43 -33.71 -57.80 7.14
C LYS A 43 -32.62 -58.85 7.39
N LYS A 44 -31.73 -59.06 6.42
CA LYS A 44 -30.72 -60.13 6.42
C LYS A 44 -29.47 -59.78 7.25
N ASP A 45 -28.97 -58.56 7.14
CA ASP A 45 -27.72 -58.15 7.81
C ASP A 45 -27.81 -56.76 8.44
N LYS A 46 -28.38 -56.72 9.64
CA LYS A 46 -28.46 -55.49 10.44
C LYS A 46 -27.09 -54.93 10.84
N LYS A 47 -26.03 -55.75 10.91
CA LYS A 47 -24.69 -55.28 11.28
C LYS A 47 -24.06 -54.51 10.13
N PHE A 48 -24.22 -55.01 8.91
CA PHE A 48 -23.82 -54.29 7.70
C PHE A 48 -24.51 -52.92 7.63
N VAL A 49 -25.84 -52.89 7.76
CA VAL A 49 -26.61 -51.62 7.75
C VAL A 49 -26.12 -50.64 8.82
N LEU A 50 -25.83 -51.13 10.03
CA LEU A 50 -25.29 -50.29 11.10
C LEU A 50 -23.91 -49.71 10.74
N GLY A 51 -23.06 -50.49 10.06
CA GLY A 51 -21.77 -50.05 9.54
C GLY A 51 -21.91 -48.94 8.50
N VAL A 52 -22.82 -49.10 7.53
CA VAL A 52 -23.12 -48.08 6.51
C VAL A 52 -23.63 -46.80 7.16
N VAL A 53 -24.57 -46.91 8.10
CA VAL A 53 -25.07 -45.76 8.86
C VAL A 53 -23.95 -45.02 9.58
N LYS A 54 -23.04 -45.75 10.21
CA LYS A 54 -21.90 -45.15 10.91
C LYS A 54 -20.98 -44.41 9.94
N SER A 55 -20.67 -44.99 8.78
CA SER A 55 -19.86 -44.36 7.73
C SER A 55 -20.48 -43.05 7.25
N ILE A 56 -21.77 -43.06 6.91
CA ILE A 56 -22.50 -41.87 6.44
C ILE A 56 -22.44 -40.73 7.48
N LEU A 57 -22.61 -41.08 8.76
CA LEU A 57 -22.54 -40.09 9.84
C LEU A 57 -21.12 -39.52 10.01
N GLU A 58 -20.09 -40.36 9.93
CA GLU A 58 -18.68 -39.97 10.01
C GLU A 58 -18.31 -39.02 8.85
N ASP A 59 -18.67 -39.37 7.62
CA ASP A 59 -18.43 -38.54 6.43
C ASP A 59 -19.11 -37.17 6.53
N ARG A 60 -20.34 -37.13 7.06
CA ARG A 60 -21.04 -35.87 7.29
C ARG A 60 -20.31 -35.00 8.30
N THR A 61 -19.90 -35.56 9.43
CA THR A 61 -19.15 -34.80 10.44
C THR A 61 -17.83 -34.25 9.91
N THR A 62 -17.12 -35.04 9.11
CA THR A 62 -15.87 -34.59 8.47
C THR A 62 -16.13 -33.47 7.46
N ASN A 63 -17.17 -33.57 6.63
CA ASN A 63 -17.52 -32.52 5.68
C ASN A 63 -18.00 -31.24 6.37
N GLU A 64 -18.79 -31.35 7.45
CA GLU A 64 -19.20 -30.19 8.26
C GLU A 64 -17.97 -29.48 8.87
N PHE A 65 -16.99 -30.23 9.38
CA PHE A 65 -15.73 -29.68 9.91
C PHE A 65 -14.89 -28.98 8.82
N ASN A 66 -14.72 -29.61 7.65
CA ASN A 66 -13.97 -29.04 6.53
C ASN A 66 -14.61 -27.75 6.01
N ASN A 67 -15.93 -27.72 5.89
CA ASN A 67 -16.66 -26.51 5.49
C ASN A 67 -16.52 -25.40 6.53
N GLN A 68 -16.58 -25.74 7.82
CA GLN A 68 -16.38 -24.76 8.90
C GLN A 68 -14.97 -24.17 8.87
N SER A 69 -13.95 -25.01 8.67
CA SER A 69 -12.56 -24.56 8.54
C SER A 69 -12.36 -23.66 7.32
N ALA A 70 -12.96 -24.00 6.18
CA ALA A 70 -12.89 -23.17 4.97
C ALA A 70 -13.51 -21.78 5.18
N LEU A 71 -14.68 -21.71 5.86
CA LEU A 71 -15.33 -20.45 6.20
C LEU A 71 -14.50 -19.59 7.15
N GLU A 72 -13.80 -20.19 8.13
CA GLU A 72 -12.90 -19.46 9.02
C GLU A 72 -11.70 -18.88 8.28
N ILE A 73 -11.09 -19.64 7.37
CA ILE A 73 -10.00 -19.17 6.52
C ILE A 73 -10.47 -17.99 5.65
N GLU A 74 -11.66 -18.07 5.06
CA GLU A 74 -12.22 -17.00 4.24
C GLU A 74 -12.49 -15.73 5.06
N LYS A 75 -13.03 -15.86 6.27
CA LYS A 75 -13.19 -14.73 7.20
C LYS A 75 -11.86 -14.06 7.55
N ILE A 76 -10.81 -14.85 7.81
CA ILE A 76 -9.47 -14.30 8.09
C ILE A 76 -8.93 -13.55 6.88
N LYS A 77 -9.06 -14.11 5.67
CA LYS A 77 -8.63 -13.44 4.43
C LYS A 77 -9.37 -12.13 4.18
N LEU A 78 -10.68 -12.10 4.45
CA LEU A 78 -11.48 -10.89 4.34
C LEU A 78 -11.01 -9.81 5.33
N ALA A 79 -10.81 -10.17 6.60
CA ALA A 79 -10.31 -9.24 7.61
C ALA A 79 -8.92 -8.67 7.25
N GLN A 80 -8.05 -9.48 6.65
CA GLN A 80 -6.73 -9.03 6.16
C GLN A 80 -6.87 -8.04 4.99
N LEU A 81 -7.76 -8.31 4.03
CA LEU A 81 -8.02 -7.40 2.90
C LEU A 81 -8.63 -6.08 3.36
N GLU A 82 -9.58 -6.10 4.28
CA GLU A 82 -10.18 -4.89 4.85
C GLU A 82 -9.14 -4.01 5.54
N LYS A 83 -8.25 -4.62 6.34
CA LYS A 83 -7.15 -3.91 6.99
C LYS A 83 -6.17 -3.30 5.98
N GLU A 84 -5.84 -4.02 4.91
CA GLU A 84 -4.97 -3.50 3.84
C GLU A 84 -5.63 -2.32 3.10
N ILE A 85 -6.92 -2.41 2.81
CA ILE A 85 -7.69 -1.30 2.21
C ILE A 85 -7.71 -0.09 3.14
N GLU A 86 -7.89 -0.28 4.45
CA GLU A 86 -7.86 0.80 5.42
C GLU A 86 -6.48 1.47 5.50
N LEU A 87 -5.40 0.69 5.51
CA LEU A 87 -4.03 1.20 5.45
C LEU A 87 -3.76 1.99 4.16
N GLN A 88 -4.22 1.50 3.01
CA GLN A 88 -4.11 2.23 1.75
C GLN A 88 -4.93 3.52 1.76
N ARG A 89 -6.12 3.50 2.34
CA ARG A 89 -6.95 4.71 2.50
C ARG A 89 -6.27 5.73 3.40
N LEU A 90 -5.70 5.32 4.53
CA LEU A 90 -4.92 6.20 5.40
C LEU A 90 -3.71 6.78 4.66
N LYS A 91 -2.95 5.94 3.95
CA LYS A 91 -1.82 6.39 3.10
C LYS A 91 -2.26 7.39 2.03
N ASN A 92 -3.42 7.17 1.41
CA ASN A 92 -3.96 8.05 0.37
C ASN A 92 -4.60 9.32 0.94
N GLN A 93 -5.15 9.29 2.16
CA GLN A 93 -5.68 10.48 2.85
C GLN A 93 -4.57 11.33 3.48
N SER A 94 -3.42 10.74 3.83
CA SER A 94 -2.23 11.47 4.28
C SER A 94 -1.44 12.13 3.14
N LEU A 95 -1.90 12.02 1.88
CA LEU A 95 -1.25 12.63 0.72
C LEU A 95 -2.23 13.57 0.01
N PRO A 96 -2.03 14.90 0.06
CA PRO A 96 -2.58 15.77 -0.96
C PRO A 96 -1.82 15.50 -2.26
N GLY A 97 -2.41 14.66 -3.12
CA GLY A 97 -2.09 14.49 -4.54
C GLY A 97 -0.63 14.58 -4.96
N GLU A 98 0.06 13.43 -5.10
CA GLU A 98 1.24 13.38 -5.94
C GLU A 98 1.22 12.14 -6.83
N ARG A 99 0.94 12.39 -8.12
CA ARG A 99 1.20 11.46 -9.20
C ARG A 99 2.71 11.23 -9.24
N THR A 100 3.16 9.99 -9.08
CA THR A 100 4.47 9.52 -9.58
C THR A 100 5.63 10.51 -9.41
N SER A 101 6.09 10.65 -8.18
CA SER A 101 7.44 11.10 -7.87
C SER A 101 7.83 10.34 -6.62
N THR A 102 8.84 9.46 -6.74
CA THR A 102 9.78 9.26 -5.64
C THR A 102 9.99 10.60 -4.93
N PRO A 103 10.06 10.68 -3.59
CA PRO A 103 10.41 11.94 -2.94
C PRO A 103 11.64 12.45 -3.69
N LEU A 104 11.51 13.60 -4.35
CA LEU A 104 12.65 14.25 -4.96
C LEU A 104 13.57 14.52 -3.78
N SER A 105 14.51 13.60 -3.56
CA SER A 105 15.57 13.76 -2.59
C SER A 105 16.12 15.16 -2.81
N PHE A 106 16.41 15.89 -1.73
CA PHE A 106 16.97 17.23 -1.79
C PHE A 106 18.08 17.37 -2.86
N GLU A 107 18.90 16.33 -3.00
CA GLU A 107 19.89 16.14 -4.07
C GLU A 107 19.33 16.19 -5.51
N ASN A 108 18.21 15.53 -5.77
CA ASN A 108 17.53 15.56 -7.07
C ASN A 108 16.93 16.94 -7.37
N SER A 109 16.44 17.63 -6.34
CA SER A 109 15.98 19.03 -6.44
C SER A 109 17.14 19.96 -6.78
N ILE A 110 18.27 19.86 -6.07
CA ILE A 110 19.49 20.61 -6.38
C ILE A 110 19.95 20.35 -7.82
N LYS A 111 20.03 19.08 -8.25
CA LYS A 111 20.45 18.72 -9.62
C LYS A 111 19.50 19.32 -10.68
N SER A 112 18.20 19.26 -10.44
CA SER A 112 17.19 19.79 -11.35
C SER A 112 17.27 21.32 -11.46
N ILE A 113 17.43 22.01 -10.32
CA ILE A 113 17.56 23.46 -10.26
C ILE A 113 18.87 23.90 -10.91
N LYS A 114 19.98 23.20 -10.64
CA LYS A 114 21.28 23.43 -11.28
C LYS A 114 21.23 23.30 -12.80
N THR A 115 20.39 22.39 -13.33
CA THR A 115 20.20 22.22 -14.77
C THR A 115 19.38 23.35 -15.40
N LEU A 116 18.47 23.96 -14.63
CA LEU A 116 17.58 25.05 -15.09
C LEU A 116 18.14 26.45 -14.85
N THR A 117 19.17 26.56 -14.01
CA THR A 117 19.82 27.82 -13.65
C THR A 117 21.10 27.97 -14.47
N ILE A 118 21.45 29.20 -14.84
CA ILE A 118 22.76 29.45 -15.47
C ILE A 118 23.90 29.17 -14.47
N PRO A 119 25.13 28.84 -14.93
CA PRO A 119 26.27 28.70 -14.03
C PRO A 119 26.54 29.98 -13.25
N VAL A 120 27.06 29.85 -12.02
CA VAL A 120 27.41 31.00 -11.16
C VAL A 120 28.43 31.88 -11.89
N PRO A 121 28.07 33.11 -12.28
CA PRO A 121 28.95 33.99 -13.03
C PRO A 121 30.21 34.37 -12.24
N GLU A 122 31.28 34.71 -12.96
CA GLU A 122 32.49 35.29 -12.36
C GLU A 122 32.44 36.82 -12.35
N LYS A 123 31.63 37.39 -13.23
CA LYS A 123 31.50 38.83 -13.44
C LYS A 123 30.20 39.36 -12.82
N PRO A 124 30.25 40.49 -12.11
CA PRO A 124 29.08 41.04 -11.41
C PRO A 124 27.92 41.38 -12.36
N GLU A 125 28.21 41.76 -13.61
CA GLU A 125 27.21 42.17 -14.59
C GLU A 125 26.23 41.05 -14.96
N ALA A 126 26.65 39.79 -14.83
CA ALA A 126 25.84 38.62 -15.15
C ALA A 126 25.11 38.03 -13.93
N LEU A 127 25.37 38.52 -12.71
CA LEU A 127 24.76 37.99 -11.48
C LEU A 127 23.25 38.17 -11.43
N HIS A 128 22.73 39.26 -12.00
CA HIS A 128 21.29 39.49 -12.06
C HIS A 128 20.57 38.37 -12.84
N LEU A 129 21.15 37.93 -13.98
CA LEU A 129 20.61 36.83 -14.78
C LEU A 129 20.65 35.50 -14.02
N PHE A 130 21.68 35.30 -13.20
CA PHE A 130 21.80 34.11 -12.36
C PHE A 130 20.62 34.03 -11.38
N PHE A 131 20.42 35.07 -10.57
CA PHE A 131 19.32 35.10 -9.60
C PHE A 131 17.95 35.02 -10.26
N THR A 132 17.73 35.75 -11.37
CA THR A 132 16.47 35.65 -12.11
C THR A 132 16.21 34.23 -12.63
N SER A 133 17.23 33.53 -13.14
CA SER A 133 17.09 32.15 -13.59
C SER A 133 16.83 31.17 -12.43
N LEU A 134 17.48 31.42 -11.29
CA LEU A 134 17.37 30.61 -10.08
C LEU A 134 15.98 30.73 -9.44
N GLU A 135 15.48 31.95 -9.26
CA GLU A 135 14.14 32.23 -8.72
C GLU A 135 13.05 31.61 -9.62
N LYS A 136 13.23 31.71 -10.95
CA LYS A 136 12.34 31.05 -11.90
C LYS A 136 12.39 29.53 -11.78
N ALA A 137 13.57 28.95 -11.54
CA ALA A 137 13.73 27.51 -11.31
C ALA A 137 13.05 27.07 -10.00
N PHE A 138 13.16 27.86 -8.92
CA PHE A 138 12.45 27.61 -7.66
C PHE A 138 10.94 27.61 -7.85
N ALA A 139 10.39 28.64 -8.50
CA ALA A 139 8.96 28.73 -8.80
C ALA A 139 8.48 27.57 -9.69
N THR A 140 9.27 27.19 -10.69
CA THR A 140 8.93 26.09 -11.63
C THR A 140 8.94 24.72 -10.94
N LYS A 141 9.81 24.53 -9.94
CA LYS A 141 9.95 23.27 -9.21
C LYS A 141 9.14 23.19 -7.92
N GLY A 142 8.46 24.27 -7.54
CA GLY A 142 7.65 24.32 -6.31
C GLY A 142 8.50 24.12 -5.06
N VAL A 143 9.68 24.77 -5.01
CA VAL A 143 10.60 24.64 -3.87
C VAL A 143 9.96 25.26 -2.62
N PRO A 144 9.86 24.53 -1.50
CA PRO A 144 9.42 25.06 -0.20
C PRO A 144 10.22 26.27 0.25
N ASN A 145 9.60 27.27 0.90
CA ASN A 145 10.25 28.55 1.22
C ASN A 145 11.46 28.48 2.16
N ASP A 146 11.68 27.36 2.83
CA ASP A 146 12.77 27.07 3.76
C ASP A 146 14.03 26.49 3.09
N LEU A 147 13.94 26.01 1.84
CA LEU A 147 15.06 25.39 1.12
C LEU A 147 15.89 26.31 0.17
N PRO A 148 15.39 27.45 -0.37
CA PRO A 148 16.11 28.28 -1.33
C PRO A 148 17.49 28.73 -0.86
N ALA A 149 17.62 29.06 0.43
CA ALA A 149 18.87 29.45 1.07
C ALA A 149 19.91 28.31 1.02
N GLU A 150 19.53 27.11 1.46
CA GLU A 150 20.39 25.93 1.46
C GLU A 150 20.80 25.52 0.03
N ILE A 151 19.86 25.59 -0.92
CA ILE A 151 20.13 25.29 -2.33
C ILE A 151 21.08 26.33 -2.93
N LEU A 152 20.90 27.63 -2.61
CA LEU A 152 21.80 28.69 -3.06
C LEU A 152 23.23 28.44 -2.57
N ILE A 153 23.42 28.16 -1.27
CA ILE A 153 24.74 27.86 -0.68
C ILE A 153 25.37 26.66 -1.42
N ASN A 154 24.60 25.61 -1.67
CA ASN A 154 25.09 24.42 -2.37
C ASN A 154 25.50 24.73 -3.82
N LEU A 155 24.75 25.56 -4.53
CA LEU A 155 25.04 25.97 -5.91
C LEU A 155 26.29 26.87 -6.01
N LEU A 156 26.50 27.73 -5.01
CA LEU A 156 27.68 28.59 -4.91
C LEU A 156 28.95 27.79 -4.59
N GLY A 157 28.82 26.66 -3.89
CA GLY A 157 29.93 25.76 -3.57
C GLY A 157 31.04 26.49 -2.82
N VAL A 158 32.28 26.40 -3.32
CA VAL A 158 33.44 27.07 -2.67
C VAL A 158 33.33 28.60 -2.63
N LYS A 159 32.55 29.21 -3.53
CA LYS A 159 32.30 30.67 -3.52
C LYS A 159 31.39 31.08 -2.37
N ALA A 160 30.63 30.14 -1.79
CA ALA A 160 29.82 30.40 -0.61
C ALA A 160 30.67 30.64 0.63
N ASN A 161 31.92 30.15 0.69
CA ASN A 161 32.74 30.22 1.90
C ASN A 161 32.94 31.66 2.40
N ASN A 162 33.09 32.63 1.50
CA ASN A 162 33.20 34.04 1.86
C ASN A 162 31.89 34.58 2.47
N VAL A 163 30.75 34.16 1.90
CA VAL A 163 29.42 34.48 2.45
C VAL A 163 29.23 33.83 3.81
N LEU A 164 29.61 32.56 3.96
CA LEU A 164 29.51 31.79 5.21
C LEU A 164 30.40 32.37 6.32
N THR A 165 31.52 33.02 6.00
CA THR A 165 32.38 33.67 7.00
C THR A 165 31.83 34.97 7.56
N HIS A 166 30.91 35.63 6.84
CA HIS A 166 30.38 36.95 7.21
C HIS A 166 28.90 36.94 7.61
N ALA A 167 28.17 35.86 7.28
CA ALA A 167 26.77 35.69 7.61
C ALA A 167 26.57 35.00 8.98
N THR A 168 25.55 35.44 9.70
CA THR A 168 25.03 34.81 10.93
C THR A 168 24.13 33.60 10.60
N GLU A 169 23.91 32.71 11.56
CA GLU A 169 23.06 31.51 11.38
C GLU A 169 21.62 31.86 10.94
N GLU A 170 21.08 32.98 11.44
CA GLU A 170 19.77 33.51 11.04
C GLU A 170 19.76 34.01 9.59
N GLU A 171 20.87 34.59 9.11
CA GLU A 171 21.02 35.04 7.73
C GLU A 171 21.20 33.87 6.77
N LEU A 172 21.87 32.80 7.19
CA LEU A 172 22.07 31.58 6.38
C LEU A 172 20.77 30.81 6.08
N SER A 173 19.71 31.10 6.82
CA SER A 173 18.37 30.51 6.60
C SER A 173 17.46 31.41 5.77
N ASP A 174 17.87 32.66 5.49
CA ASP A 174 17.09 33.65 4.77
C ASP A 174 17.67 33.89 3.37
N TYR A 175 16.92 33.48 2.35
CA TYR A 175 17.35 33.59 0.96
C TYR A 175 17.63 35.04 0.52
N GLU A 176 16.80 36.00 0.93
CA GLU A 176 16.97 37.39 0.48
C GLU A 176 18.20 38.02 1.13
N LYS A 177 18.43 37.74 2.42
CA LYS A 177 19.65 38.20 3.10
C LYS A 177 20.91 37.57 2.51
N LEU A 178 20.90 36.27 2.23
CA LEU A 178 22.02 35.59 1.56
C LEU A 178 22.32 36.19 0.18
N LYS A 179 21.27 36.49 -0.58
CA LYS A 179 21.39 37.13 -1.89
C LYS A 179 22.02 38.52 -1.77
N GLU A 180 21.62 39.32 -0.78
CA GLU A 180 22.23 40.64 -0.51
C GLU A 180 23.72 40.52 -0.15
N ILE A 181 24.07 39.62 0.77
CA ILE A 181 25.46 39.40 1.19
C ILE A 181 26.32 38.92 0.01
N PHE A 182 25.79 37.98 -0.80
CA PHE A 182 26.47 37.50 -1.99
C PHE A 182 26.65 38.62 -3.04
N LEU A 183 25.63 39.45 -3.27
CA LEU A 183 25.73 40.56 -4.20
C LEU A 183 26.73 41.63 -3.71
N ALA A 184 26.85 41.84 -2.40
CA ALA A 184 27.81 42.76 -1.80
C ALA A 184 29.26 42.29 -1.99
N GLU A 185 29.52 40.99 -1.86
CA GLU A 185 30.85 40.39 -2.05
C GLU A 185 31.36 40.53 -3.49
N PHE A 186 30.45 40.55 -4.47
CA PHE A 186 30.79 40.70 -5.88
C PHE A 186 30.76 42.15 -6.37
N GLN A 187 30.46 43.13 -5.51
CA GLN A 187 30.64 44.54 -5.90
C GLN A 187 32.14 44.81 -6.07
N PRO A 188 32.56 45.48 -7.15
CA PRO A 188 33.95 45.84 -7.33
C PRO A 188 34.41 46.70 -6.16
N THR A 189 35.54 46.33 -5.57
CA THR A 189 36.13 47.16 -4.52
C THR A 189 36.53 48.51 -5.13
N ALA A 190 36.55 49.59 -4.31
CA ALA A 190 36.92 50.93 -4.77
C ALA A 190 38.25 50.98 -5.56
N ARG A 191 39.13 50.00 -5.33
CA ARG A 191 40.41 49.81 -6.01
C ARG A 191 40.29 49.24 -7.43
N GLU A 192 39.31 48.37 -7.71
CA GLU A 192 39.03 47.83 -9.04
C GLU A 192 38.30 48.84 -9.92
N CYS A 193 37.41 49.64 -9.33
CA CYS A 193 36.77 50.76 -10.03
C CYS A 193 37.81 51.76 -10.55
N LEU A 194 38.90 52.00 -9.81
CA LEU A 194 40.00 52.89 -10.21
C LEU A 194 40.91 52.30 -11.30
N SER A 195 40.94 50.98 -11.49
CA SER A 195 41.82 50.32 -12.47
C SER A 195 41.24 50.27 -13.88
N ASN A 196 39.95 50.60 -14.05
CA ASN A 196 39.23 50.56 -15.32
C ASN A 196 38.97 51.96 -15.93
N PHE A 197 39.62 53.01 -15.38
CA PHE A 197 39.61 54.38 -15.91
C PHE A 197 41.00 54.78 -16.43
#